data_AF-A0A838QFF3-F1
#
_entry.id   AF-A0A838QFF3-F1
#
_cell.length_a   1.000
_cell.length_b   1.000
_cell.length_c   1.000
_cell.angle_alpha   90.00
_cell.angle_beta   90.00
_cell.angle_gamma   90.00
#
_symmetry.space_group_name_H-M   'P 1'
#
loop_
_entity.id
_entity.type
_entity.pdbx_description
1 polymer ?
#
loop_
_entity_poly.entity_id
_entity_poly.type
_entity_poly.pdbx_seq_one_letter_code
_entity_poly.pdbx_strand_id
1 'polypeptide(L)' 'LLVKLHPDVAMYVLEQERELVGKLQKAASFSLELRDDPLLKPDEFKLVVKGQGRDVTQQYAMA' A
#
# COMPACT_ATOMS: atom_id res chain seq x y z
N LEU A 1 4.60 -4.87 -5.72
CA LEU A 1 4.02 -4.76 -4.37
C LEU A 1 2.67 -4.05 -4.49
N LEU A 2 1.64 -4.56 -3.84
CA LEU A 2 0.30 -3.98 -3.83
C LEU A 2 0.00 -3.44 -2.43
N VAL A 3 -0.37 -2.18 -2.32
CA VAL A 3 -0.77 -1.54 -1.08
C VAL A 3 -2.29 -1.39 -1.12
N LYS A 4 -2.98 -1.99 -0.16
CA LYS A 4 -4.41 -1.79 0.06
C LYS A 4 -4.62 -0.79 1.20
N LEU A 5 -5.48 0.18 0.97
CA LEU A 5 -5.76 1.28 1.89
C LEU A 5 -7.27 1.47 2.01
N HIS A 6 -7.74 2.07 3.10
CA HIS A 6 -9.12 2.57 3.14
C HIS A 6 -9.34 3.62 2.03
N PRO A 7 -10.51 3.66 1.36
CA PRO A 7 -10.83 4.63 0.31
C PRO A 7 -10.58 6.09 0.70
N ASP A 8 -10.83 6.50 1.95
CA ASP A 8 -10.56 7.88 2.39
C ASP A 8 -9.07 8.20 2.38
N VAL A 9 -8.23 7.24 2.77
CA VAL A 9 -6.76 7.38 2.76
C VAL A 9 -6.23 7.30 1.33
N ALA A 10 -6.78 6.41 0.51
CA ALA A 10 -6.45 6.36 -0.91
C ALA A 10 -6.78 7.69 -1.60
N MET A 11 -7.93 8.28 -1.29
CA MET A 11 -8.32 9.60 -1.80
C MET A 11 -7.36 10.69 -1.32
N TYR A 12 -7.01 10.70 -0.03
CA TYR A 12 -6.05 11.65 0.52
C TYR A 12 -4.69 11.56 -0.18
N VAL A 13 -4.16 10.35 -0.40
CA VAL A 13 -2.90 10.14 -1.12
C VAL A 13 -3.02 10.61 -2.58
N LEU A 14 -4.16 10.38 -3.22
CA LEU A 14 -4.41 10.84 -4.59
C LEU A 14 -4.60 12.36 -4.70
N GLU A 15 -5.04 13.05 -3.66
CA GLU A 15 -5.28 14.50 -3.69
C GLU A 15 -4.07 15.29 -3.19
N GLN A 16 -3.47 14.88 -2.08
CA GLN A 16 -2.41 15.64 -1.41
C GLN A 16 -1.02 15.12 -1.74
N GLU A 17 -0.88 13.81 -1.99
CA GLU A 17 0.42 13.15 -2.07
C GLU A 17 0.60 12.32 -3.36
N ARG A 18 0.22 12.88 -4.50
CA ARG A 18 0.31 12.22 -5.82
C ARG A 18 1.70 11.70 -6.15
N GLU A 19 2.74 12.36 -5.65
CA GLU A 19 4.13 11.96 -5.87
C GLU A 19 4.62 10.85 -4.95
N LEU A 20 3.90 10.54 -3.86
CA LEU A 20 4.32 9.55 -2.87
C LEU A 20 4.52 8.19 -3.50
N VAL A 21 3.58 7.75 -4.34
CA VAL A 21 3.66 6.47 -5.06
C VAL A 21 4.87 6.44 -5.99
N GLY A 22 5.13 7.52 -6.72
CA GLY A 22 6.29 7.63 -7.61
C GLY A 22 7.63 7.67 -6.86
N LYS A 23 7.69 8.39 -5.73
CA LYS A 23 8.86 8.45 -4.84
C LYS A 23 9.15 7.09 -4.22
N LEU A 24 8.10 6.39 -3.75
CA LEU A 24 8.20 5.04 -3.21
C LEU A 24 8.64 4.03 -4.27
N GLN A 25 8.10 4.10 -5.50
CA GLN A 25 8.56 3.25 -6.60
C GLN A 25 10.04 3.49 -6.94
N LYS A 26 10.48 4.75 -7.00
CA LYS A 26 11.89 5.10 -7.23
C LYS A 26 12.80 4.62 -6.11
N ALA A 27 12.39 4.80 -4.85
CA ALA A 27 13.16 4.35 -3.70
C ALA A 27 13.22 2.82 -3.59
N ALA A 28 12.12 2.14 -3.90
CA ALA A 28 11.97 0.71 -3.68
C ALA A 28 12.45 -0.15 -4.87
N SER A 29 12.69 0.45 -6.05
CA SER A 29 13.12 -0.25 -7.28
C SER A 29 12.18 -1.37 -7.75
N PHE A 30 10.91 -1.38 -7.28
CA PHE A 30 9.88 -2.31 -7.72
C PHE A 30 8.54 -1.59 -7.95
N SER A 31 7.70 -2.16 -8.81
CA SER A 31 6.37 -1.60 -9.11
C SER A 31 5.47 -1.63 -7.88
N LEU A 32 4.98 -0.46 -7.47
CA LEU A 32 4.01 -0.26 -6.38
C LEU A 32 2.63 0.00 -6.98
N GLU A 33 1.64 -0.82 -6.63
CA GLU A 33 0.23 -0.61 -6.98
C GLU A 33 -0.51 -0.15 -5.74
N LEU A 34 -1.36 0.87 -5.84
CA LEU A 34 -2.30 1.27 -4.78
C LEU A 34 -3.70 0.75 -5.14
N ARG A 35 -4.40 0.17 -4.18
CA ARG A 35 -5.81 -0.21 -4.27
C ARG A 35 -6.55 0.28 -3.03
N ASP A 36 -7.76 0.75 -3.22
CA ASP A 36 -8.70 0.95 -2.14
C ASP A 36 -9.33 -0.40 -1.74
N ASP A 37 -9.61 -0.56 -0.44
CA ASP A 37 -10.34 -1.67 0.13
C ASP A 37 -11.32 -1.11 1.19
N PRO A 38 -12.63 -1.05 0.90
CA PRO A 38 -13.63 -0.44 1.78
C PRO A 38 -13.87 -1.25 3.06
N LEU A 39 -13.27 -2.44 3.19
CA LEU A 39 -13.34 -3.26 4.40
C LEU A 39 -12.19 -2.96 5.38
N LEU A 40 -11.19 -2.17 4.98
CA LEU A 40 -10.12 -1.72 5.87
C LEU A 40 -10.60 -0.58 6.75
N LYS A 41 -10.07 -0.47 7.97
CA LYS A 41 -10.24 0.76 8.75
C LYS A 41 -9.30 1.86 8.23
N PRO A 42 -9.58 3.15 8.48
CA PRO A 42 -8.70 4.24 8.08
C PRO A 42 -7.25 4.10 8.57
N ASP A 43 -7.07 3.53 9.76
CA ASP A 43 -5.75 3.28 10.36
C ASP A 43 -5.12 1.93 9.92
N GLU A 44 -5.79 1.14 9.09
CA GLU A 44 -5.29 -0.14 8.59
C GLU A 44 -4.85 -0.05 7.13
N PHE A 45 -3.64 -0.53 6.87
CA PHE A 45 -3.13 -0.74 5.51
C PHE A 45 -2.59 -2.16 5.37
N LYS A 46 -2.70 -2.73 4.17
CA LYS A 46 -2.14 -4.06 3.86
C LYS A 46 -1.12 -3.96 2.75
N LEU A 47 0.07 -4.50 3.00
CA LEU A 47 1.15 -4.63 2.03
C LEU A 47 1.18 -6.06 1.48
N VAL A 48 0.80 -6.20 0.22
CA VAL A 48 0.68 -7.49 -0.48
C VAL A 48 1.80 -7.61 -1.52
N VAL A 49 2.81 -8.42 -1.25
CA VAL A 49 3.87 -8.71 -2.23
C VAL A 49 3.35 -9.72 -3.25
N LYS A 50 3.09 -9.29 -4.48
CA LYS A 50 2.86 -10.17 -5.65
C LYS A 50 4.18 -10.82 -6.13
N GLY A 51 5.02 -11.29 -5.22
CA GLY A 51 5.96 -12.37 -5.52
C GLY A 51 5.16 -13.66 -5.46
N GLN A 52 5.49 -14.66 -6.29
CA GLN A 52 4.85 -15.98 -6.24
C GLN A 52 4.51 -16.41 -4.80
N GLY A 53 3.23 -16.34 -4.43
CA GLY A 53 2.66 -16.99 -3.25
C GLY A 53 3.32 -16.76 -1.88
N ARG A 54 3.96 -15.61 -1.58
CA ARG A 54 4.43 -15.33 -0.21
C ARG A 54 3.77 -14.09 0.39
N ASP A 55 2.78 -14.36 1.22
CA ASP A 55 2.15 -13.41 2.12
C ASP A 55 3.16 -12.98 3.20
N VAL A 56 3.62 -11.72 3.13
CA VAL A 56 4.55 -11.10 4.10
C VAL A 56 3.81 -10.22 5.11
N THR A 57 2.47 -10.21 5.10
CA THR A 57 1.65 -9.43 6.05
C THR A 57 1.96 -9.83 7.50
N GLN A 58 2.40 -11.08 7.70
CA GLN A 58 2.80 -11.59 9.02
C GLN A 58 4.16 -11.07 9.52
N GLN A 59 5.02 -10.51 8.67
CA GLN A 59 6.34 -10.01 9.09
C GLN A 59 6.33 -8.57 9.60
N TYR A 60 5.27 -7.79 9.33
CA TYR A 60 5.14 -6.41 9.78
C TYR A 60 4.07 -6.20 10.87
N ALA A 61 3.42 -7.27 11.33
CA ALA A 61 2.46 -7.22 12.45
C ALA A 61 3.13 -7.19 13.84
N MET A 62 4.47 -7.16 13.91
CA MET A 62 5.23 -7.00 15.15
C MET A 62 6.37 -6.00 14.94
N ALA A 63 6.07 -4.71 15.08
CA ALA A 63 7.04 -3.66 15.42
C ALA A 63 6.28 -2.51 16.08
#